data_AF-A0A355CLI4-F1
#
_entry.id   AF-A0A355CLI4-F1
#
_cell.length_a   1.000
_cell.length_b   1.000
_cell.length_c   1.000
_cell.angle_alpha   90.00
_cell.angle_beta   90.00
_cell.angle_gamma   90.00
#
_symmetry.space_group_name_H-M   'P 1'
#
loop_
_entity.id
_entity.type
_entity.pdbx_description
1 polymer ?
#
loop_
_entity_poly.entity_id
_entity_poly.type
_entity_poly.pdbx_seq_one_letter_code
_entity_poly.pdbx_strand_id
1 'polypeptide(L)'
;VLIHYPQSKAQEMIAHLSSIAQSRLILSFAPKTLALTALKKVGELFPGPSKTTRAYQHREADIIKILENNGFVVKRTAMTSTSFYYSRLLEAVRK
;
A
#
# COMPACT_ATOMS: atom_id res chain seq x y z
N VAL A 1 1.66 -5.21 -7.06
CA VAL A 1 1.18 -3.82 -6.89
C VAL A 1 -0.11 -3.85 -6.05
N LEU A 2 -0.12 -3.27 -4.85
CA LEU A 2 -1.23 -3.42 -3.90
C LEU A 2 -2.44 -2.50 -4.18
N ILE A 3 -2.25 -1.39 -4.89
CA ILE A 3 -3.26 -0.34 -5.14
C ILE A 3 -4.57 -0.82 -5.79
N HIS A 4 -4.56 -1.98 -6.45
CA HIS A 4 -5.73 -2.52 -7.16
C HIS A 4 -6.64 -3.39 -6.28
N TYR A 5 -6.21 -3.71 -5.06
CA TYR A 5 -6.89 -4.65 -4.19
C TYR A 5 -7.33 -4.00 -2.88
N PRO A 6 -8.52 -4.32 -2.36
CA PRO A 6 -8.94 -3.85 -1.03
C PRO A 6 -8.02 -4.42 0.07
N GLN A 7 -8.07 -3.81 1.26
CA GLN A 7 -7.19 -4.15 2.39
C GLN A 7 -7.18 -5.64 2.73
N SER A 8 -8.34 -6.31 2.73
CA SER A 8 -8.45 -7.75 3.02
C SER A 8 -7.65 -8.60 2.02
N LYS A 9 -7.76 -8.29 0.72
CA LYS A 9 -7.00 -8.97 -0.33
C LYS A 9 -5.53 -8.61 -0.30
N ALA A 10 -5.18 -7.36 0.00
CA ALA A 10 -3.80 -6.97 0.21
C ALA A 10 -3.15 -7.78 1.35
N GLN A 11 -3.88 -8.04 2.45
CA GLN A 11 -3.40 -8.88 3.55
C GLN A 11 -3.16 -10.33 3.11
N GLU A 12 -4.11 -10.96 2.42
CA GLU A 12 -3.95 -12.32 1.87
C GLU A 12 -2.71 -12.41 0.96
N MET A 13 -2.54 -11.41 0.08
CA MET A 13 -1.41 -11.34 -0.84
C MET A 13 -0.08 -11.18 -0.10
N ILE A 14 0.00 -10.27 0.89
CA ILE A 14 1.23 -10.06 1.66
C ILE A 14 1.58 -11.34 2.44
N ALA A 15 0.60 -12.03 3.02
CA ALA A 15 0.83 -13.29 3.72
C ALA A 15 1.43 -14.36 2.79
N HIS A 16 0.85 -14.53 1.60
CA HIS A 16 1.39 -15.46 0.59
C HIS A 16 2.80 -15.07 0.11
N LEU A 17 3.02 -13.79 -0.19
CA LEU A 17 4.36 -13.31 -0.59
C LEU A 17 5.38 -13.49 0.54
N SER A 18 4.95 -13.32 1.79
CA SER A 18 5.79 -13.52 2.97
C SER A 18 6.14 -15.00 3.18
N SER A 19 5.28 -15.94 2.79
CA SER A 19 5.58 -17.38 2.91
C SER A 19 6.61 -17.86 1.88
N ILE A 20 6.68 -17.24 0.71
CA ILE A 20 7.63 -17.59 -0.36
C ILE A 20 8.93 -16.77 -0.32
N ALA A 21 8.94 -15.62 0.36
CA ALA A 21 10.14 -14.78 0.47
C ALA A 21 11.14 -15.36 1.47
N GLN A 22 12.34 -15.75 1.04
CA GLN A 22 13.33 -16.37 1.93
C GLN A 22 13.87 -15.40 2.99
N SER A 23 14.32 -14.21 2.58
CA SER A 23 14.99 -13.26 3.47
C SER A 23 14.42 -11.84 3.43
N ARG A 24 13.82 -11.43 2.31
CA ARG A 24 13.42 -10.04 2.10
C ARG A 24 12.16 -9.94 1.26
N LEU A 25 11.29 -9.01 1.64
CA LEU A 25 10.11 -8.61 0.90
C LEU A 25 10.12 -7.09 0.72
N ILE A 26 10.00 -6.61 -0.51
CA ILE A 26 9.91 -5.18 -0.84
C ILE A 26 8.51 -4.93 -1.40
N LEU A 27 7.79 -4.00 -0.78
CA LEU A 27 6.43 -3.64 -1.16
C LEU A 27 6.34 -2.15 -1.45
N SER A 28 5.55 -1.80 -2.46
CA SER A 28 5.12 -0.44 -2.72
C SER A 28 3.60 -0.34 -2.75
N PHE A 29 3.04 0.71 -2.15
CA PHE A 29 1.59 0.94 -2.11
C PHE A 29 1.26 2.43 -2.08
N ALA A 30 0.04 2.79 -2.50
CA ALA A 30 -0.47 4.14 -2.30
C ALA A 30 -0.82 4.33 -0.82
N PRO A 31 -0.15 5.24 -0.09
CA PRO A 31 -0.41 5.41 1.33
C PRO A 31 -1.76 6.11 1.54
N LYS A 32 -2.50 5.68 2.56
CA LYS A 32 -3.73 6.34 2.99
C LYS A 32 -3.38 7.53 3.89
N THR A 33 -3.36 8.72 3.31
CA THR A 33 -3.19 10.00 4.02
C THR A 33 -4.47 10.85 3.94
N LEU A 34 -4.62 11.83 4.82
CA LEU A 34 -5.79 12.72 4.81
C LEU A 34 -5.89 13.50 3.48
N ALA A 35 -4.78 14.08 3.01
CA ALA A 35 -4.72 14.84 1.77
C ALA A 35 -5.13 14.00 0.55
N LEU A 36 -4.59 12.79 0.43
CA LEU A 36 -4.90 11.91 -0.71
C LEU A 36 -6.32 11.33 -0.62
N THR A 37 -6.86 11.17 0.59
CA THR A 37 -8.26 10.79 0.79
C THR A 37 -9.19 11.92 0.35
N ALA A 38 -8.86 13.17 0.68
CA ALA A 38 -9.62 14.33 0.26
C ALA A 38 -9.60 14.51 -1.26
N LEU A 39 -8.42 14.42 -1.88
CA LEU A 39 -8.28 14.49 -3.33
C LEU A 39 -9.10 13.41 -4.06
N LYS A 40 -9.07 12.17 -3.56
CA LYS A 40 -9.87 11.06 -4.09
C LYS A 40 -11.37 11.37 -4.01
N LYS A 41 -11.84 11.86 -2.86
CA LYS A 41 -13.25 12.21 -2.66
C LYS A 41 -13.71 13.32 -3.61
N VAL A 42 -12.88 14.33 -3.85
CA VAL A 42 -13.19 15.39 -4.83
C VAL A 42 -13.41 14.78 -6.22
N GLY A 43 -12.52 13.89 -6.65
CA GLY A 43 -12.67 13.21 -7.94
C GLY A 43 -13.86 12.23 -8.02
N GLU A 44 -14.34 11.69 -6.89
CA GLU A 44 -15.52 10.81 -6.82
C GLU A 44 -16.83 11.55 -7.08
N LEU A 45 -16.84 12.88 -6.94
CA LEU A 45 -18.00 13.74 -7.22
C LEU A 45 -18.25 13.92 -8.73
N PHE A 46 -17.27 13.62 -9.58
CA PHE A 46 -17.42 13.74 -11.03
C PHE A 46 -17.99 12.46 -11.65
N PRO A 47 -18.96 12.56 -12.59
CA PRO A 47 -19.54 11.40 -13.26
C PRO A 47 -18.69 10.88 -14.44
N GLY A 48 -18.98 9.66 -14.87
CA GLY A 48 -18.45 9.08 -16.11
C GLY A 48 -16.93 8.92 -16.13
N PRO A 49 -16.24 9.20 -17.25
CA PRO A 49 -14.80 9.00 -17.40
C PRO A 49 -13.94 9.93 -16.52
N SER A 50 -14.53 10.99 -15.98
CA SER A 50 -13.87 11.92 -15.04
C SER A 50 -13.90 11.45 -13.59
N LYS A 51 -14.58 10.33 -13.30
CA LYS A 51 -14.65 9.76 -11.95
C LYS A 51 -13.28 9.21 -11.54
N THR A 52 -12.92 9.38 -10.27
CA THR A 52 -11.68 8.80 -9.73
C THR A 52 -11.58 7.29 -10.02
N THR A 53 -10.41 6.88 -10.52
CA THR A 53 -10.06 5.47 -10.73
C THR A 53 -10.23 4.67 -9.45
N ARG A 54 -10.65 3.40 -9.58
CA ARG A 54 -10.74 2.45 -8.45
C ARG A 54 -9.34 2.12 -7.92
N ALA A 55 -8.84 2.98 -7.05
CA ALA A 55 -7.57 2.83 -6.35
C ALA A 55 -7.81 2.67 -4.85
N TYR A 56 -7.17 1.66 -4.26
CA TYR A 56 -7.18 1.39 -2.84
C TYR A 56 -5.91 1.97 -2.21
N GLN A 57 -6.13 2.80 -1.19
CA GLN A 57 -5.06 3.33 -0.36
C GLN A 57 -4.96 2.48 0.90
N HIS A 58 -3.73 2.18 1.32
CA HIS A 58 -3.44 1.36 2.48
C HIS A 58 -2.76 2.19 3.57
N ARG A 59 -3.15 2.01 4.83
CA ARG A 59 -2.43 2.65 5.93
C ARG A 59 -1.10 1.93 6.11
N GLU A 60 -0.03 2.68 6.22
CA GLU A 60 1.31 2.12 6.42
C GLU A 60 1.37 1.24 7.67
N ALA A 61 0.79 1.70 8.79
CA ALA A 61 0.74 0.94 10.03
C ALA A 61 0.10 -0.45 9.87
N ASP A 62 -0.94 -0.57 9.03
CA ASP A 62 -1.57 -1.87 8.78
C ASP A 62 -0.65 -2.78 7.97
N ILE A 63 0.05 -2.24 6.96
CA ILE A 63 1.01 -3.01 6.16
C ILE A 63 2.19 -3.48 7.02
N ILE A 64 2.73 -2.61 7.87
CA ILE A 64 3.79 -2.97 8.83
C ILE A 64 3.32 -4.08 9.75
N LYS A 65 2.13 -3.96 10.34
CA LYS A 65 1.57 -5.00 11.22
C LYS A 65 1.38 -6.33 10.51
N ILE A 66 0.94 -6.33 9.26
CA ILE A 66 0.83 -7.57 8.46
C ILE A 66 2.21 -8.19 8.25
N LEU A 67 3.23 -7.41 7.91
CA LEU A 67 4.60 -7.90 7.74
C LEU A 67 5.15 -8.49 9.06
N GLU A 68 4.95 -7.80 10.17
CA GLU A 68 5.36 -8.26 11.51
C GLU A 68 4.71 -9.58 11.89
N ASN A 69 3.40 -9.72 11.65
CA ASN A 69 2.65 -10.95 11.88
C ASN A 69 3.14 -12.12 11.02
N ASN A 70 3.83 -11.85 9.90
CA ASN A 70 4.41 -12.86 9.02
C ASN A 70 5.91 -13.09 9.25
N GLY A 71 6.45 -12.63 10.38
CA GLY A 71 7.85 -12.88 10.76
C GLY A 71 8.86 -11.97 10.07
N PHE A 72 8.43 -10.82 9.55
CA PHE A 72 9.32 -9.80 8.99
C PHE A 72 9.46 -8.61 9.93
N VAL A 73 10.53 -7.83 9.73
CA VAL A 73 10.75 -6.53 10.36
C VAL A 73 11.11 -5.52 9.28
N VAL A 74 10.51 -4.33 9.33
CA VAL A 74 10.82 -3.26 8.38
C VAL A 74 12.21 -2.68 8.69
N LYS A 75 13.05 -2.52 7.67
CA LYS A 75 14.42 -1.98 7.79
C LYS A 75 14.58 -0.66 7.07
N ARG A 76 14.26 -0.60 5.79
CA ARG A 76 14.34 0.63 4.99
C ARG A 76 12.97 1.04 4.52
N THR A 77 12.78 2.34 4.40
CA THR A 77 11.55 2.91 3.84
C THR A 77 11.91 4.04 2.89
N ALA A 78 11.08 4.25 1.88
CA ALA A 78 11.18 5.39 0.98
C ALA A 78 9.78 5.90 0.64
N MET A 79 9.68 7.14 0.18
CA MET A 79 8.43 7.73 -0.26
C MET A 79 8.66 8.47 -1.57
N THR A 80 7.98 8.05 -2.63
CA THR A 80 7.87 8.81 -3.87
C THR A 80 6.63 9.68 -3.77
N SER A 81 6.81 11.01 -3.81
CA SER A 81 5.73 11.99 -3.73
C SER A 81 5.90 13.01 -4.85
N THR A 82 5.00 12.98 -5.81
CA THR A 82 4.91 13.95 -6.92
C THR A 82 3.49 14.54 -6.93
N SER A 83 3.17 15.40 -7.90
CA SER A 83 1.83 16.01 -7.98
C SER A 83 0.69 14.98 -8.02
N PHE A 84 0.86 13.86 -8.74
CA PHE A 84 -0.19 12.87 -8.97
C PHE A 84 0.23 11.42 -8.69
N TYR A 85 1.51 11.15 -8.41
CA TYR A 85 2.01 9.82 -8.10
C TYR A 85 2.58 9.77 -6.68
N TYR A 86 2.00 8.89 -5.86
CA TYR A 86 2.34 8.71 -4.45
C TYR A 86 2.55 7.22 -4.17
N SER A 87 3.76 6.85 -3.78
CA SER A 87 4.12 5.45 -3.53
C SER A 87 4.99 5.35 -2.28
N ARG A 88 4.48 4.67 -1.26
CA ARG A 88 5.22 4.32 -0.05
C ARG A 88 5.91 3.00 -0.28
N LEU A 89 7.24 2.97 -0.13
CA LEU A 89 8.05 1.77 -0.25
C LEU A 89 8.51 1.31 1.13
N LEU A 90 8.35 0.02 1.40
CA LEU A 90 8.87 -0.65 2.59
C LEU A 90 9.75 -1.82 2.15
N GLU A 91 10.96 -1.88 2.69
CA GLU A 91 11.75 -3.10 2.73
C GLU A 91 11.56 -3.77 4.10
N ALA A 92 11.12 -5.02 4.07
CA ALA A 92 11.03 -5.88 5.23
C ALA A 92 12.00 -7.06 5.09
N VAL A 93 12.70 -7.39 6.17
CA VAL A 93 13.66 -8.49 6.26
C VAL A 93 13.13 -9.53 7.24
N ARG A 94 13.29 -10.81 6.93
CA ARG A 94 12.87 -11.92 7.81
C ARG A 94 13.65 -11.85 9.13
N LYS A 95 12.95 -12.04 10.25
CA LYS A 95 13.55 -12.12 11.58
C LYS A 95 14.40 -13.37 11.74
#